data_AF-A0A3P9IJD2-F1
#
_entry.id   AF-A0A3P9IJD2-F1
#
_cell.length_a   1.000
_cell.length_b   1.000
_cell.length_c   1.000
_cell.angle_alpha   90.00
_cell.angle_beta   90.00
_cell.angle_gamma   90.00
#
_symmetry.space_group_name_H-M   'P 1'
#
loop_
_entity.id
_entity.type
_entity.pdbx_description
1 polymer ?
#
loop_
_entity_poly.entity_id
_entity_poly.type
_entity_poly.pdbx_seq_one_letter_code
_entity_poly.pdbx_strand_id
1 'polypeptide(L)'
;MFCILLLFQAYLKEKKVVITLTDTCIAAEDFLIECYGEDYFMVNNLLMQCRGKVQQACYTRSNGEKGCTRLENCSRAGWRCCYTDRCNAGTS
;
A
#
# COMPACT_ATOMS: atom_id res chain seq x y z
N MET A 1 -8.98 7.32 -6.32
CA MET A 1 -10.42 7.62 -6.36
C MET A 1 -10.83 7.83 -7.81
N PHE A 2 -11.08 6.74 -8.55
CA PHE A 2 -11.57 6.78 -9.92
C PHE A 2 -12.48 5.54 -10.10
N CYS A 3 -13.79 5.73 -9.96
CA CYS A 3 -14.83 4.74 -10.23
C CYS A 3 -15.36 5.08 -11.65
N ILE A 4 -14.75 4.51 -12.69
CA ILE A 4 -15.24 4.61 -14.07
C ILE A 4 -15.45 3.18 -14.58
N LEU A 5 -16.71 2.74 -14.66
CA LEU A 5 -17.36 2.37 -15.92
C LEU A 5 -18.79 1.91 -15.65
N LEU A 6 -19.73 2.62 -16.25
CA LEU A 6 -21.10 2.18 -16.48
C LEU A 6 -21.07 0.88 -17.29
N LEU A 7 -21.52 -0.23 -16.71
CA LEU A 7 -21.84 -1.42 -17.50
C LEU A 7 -23.36 -1.61 -17.50
N PHE A 8 -23.94 -1.15 -18.60
CA PHE A 8 -25.27 -1.51 -19.10
C PHE A 8 -25.49 -3.03 -18.98
N GLN A 9 -26.43 -3.45 -18.14
CA GLN A 9 -27.09 -4.75 -18.27
C GLN A 9 -28.59 -4.57 -18.00
N ALA A 10 -29.28 -3.86 -18.90
CA ALA A 10 -30.73 -3.81 -18.93
C ALA A 10 -31.25 -5.09 -19.60
N TYR A 11 -31.53 -6.14 -18.81
CA TYR A 11 -32.17 -7.35 -19.32
C TYR A 11 -33.70 -7.19 -19.26
N LEU A 12 -34.35 -7.10 -20.42
CA LEU A 12 -35.80 -6.93 -20.54
C LEU A 12 -36.52 -8.27 -20.40
N LYS A 13 -37.03 -8.60 -19.21
CA LYS A 13 -38.08 -9.62 -19.08
C LYS A 13 -39.26 -9.06 -18.28
N GLU A 14 -40.33 -8.81 -19.03
CA GLU A 14 -41.69 -8.47 -18.59
C GLU A 14 -41.89 -7.14 -17.84
N LYS A 15 -41.92 -6.04 -18.61
CA LYS A 15 -42.58 -4.74 -18.32
C LYS A 15 -42.32 -4.08 -16.96
N LYS A 16 -41.27 -4.46 -16.24
CA LYS A 16 -40.79 -3.78 -15.04
C LYS A 16 -39.30 -3.50 -15.21
N VAL A 17 -38.96 -2.23 -15.41
CA VAL A 17 -37.56 -1.80 -15.38
C VAL A 17 -37.11 -1.85 -13.93
N VAL A 18 -36.46 -2.96 -13.56
CA VAL A 18 -35.79 -3.07 -12.27
C VAL A 18 -34.38 -2.55 -12.45
N ILE A 19 -34.13 -1.33 -12.00
CA ILE A 19 -32.78 -0.77 -11.92
C ILE A 19 -32.17 -1.29 -10.62
N THR A 20 -31.49 -2.44 -10.70
CA THR A 20 -30.62 -2.88 -9.59
C THR A 20 -29.35 -2.05 -9.63
N LEU A 21 -29.29 -1.02 -8.79
CA LEU A 21 -28.07 -0.28 -8.47
C LEU A 21 -27.18 -1.19 -7.60
N THR A 22 -26.42 -2.08 -8.21
CA THR A 22 -25.35 -2.79 -7.49
C THR A 22 -24.13 -1.88 -7.46
N ASP A 23 -23.97 -1.15 -6.35
CA ASP A 23 -22.76 -0.41 -5.98
C ASP A 23 -21.61 -1.38 -5.71
N THR A 24 -21.02 -1.98 -6.73
CA THR A 24 -19.72 -2.64 -6.59
C THR A 24 -18.63 -1.66 -6.98
N CYS A 25 -18.48 -0.58 -6.22
CA CYS A 25 -17.22 0.17 -6.21
C CYS A 25 -16.26 -0.68 -5.36
N ILE A 26 -15.61 -1.67 -5.98
CA ILE A 26 -14.54 -2.44 -5.35
C ILE A 26 -13.41 -1.44 -5.12
N ALA A 27 -13.39 -0.81 -3.94
CA ALA A 27 -12.26 -0.03 -3.49
C ALA A 27 -11.09 -1.02 -3.41
N ALA A 28 -10.22 -1.01 -4.41
CA ALA A 28 -8.94 -1.69 -4.30
C ALA A 28 -8.24 -1.11 -3.07
N GLU A 29 -8.22 -1.87 -1.97
CA GLU A 29 -7.53 -1.49 -0.74
C GLU A 29 -6.06 -1.27 -1.09
N ASP A 30 -5.66 -0.01 -1.15
CA ASP A 30 -4.26 0.33 -1.26
C ASP A 30 -3.62 0.01 0.08
N PHE A 31 -2.59 -0.84 0.08
CA PHE A 31 -1.79 -1.09 1.28
C PHE A 31 -1.14 0.21 1.70
N LEU A 32 -1.24 0.51 2.99
CA LEU A 32 -0.60 1.65 3.63
C LEU A 32 0.21 1.15 4.81
N ILE A 33 1.47 1.55 4.88
CA ILE A 33 2.34 1.34 6.04
C ILE A 33 3.12 2.61 6.31
N GLU A 34 3.26 2.97 7.58
CA GLU A 34 4.10 4.08 8.01
C GLU A 34 5.47 3.59 8.43
N CYS A 35 6.56 4.20 7.94
CA CYS A 35 7.93 3.82 8.29
C CYS A 35 8.79 5.05 8.50
N TYR A 36 9.89 4.91 9.24
CA TYR A 36 10.93 5.93 9.28
C TYR A 36 11.87 5.81 8.09
N GLY A 37 12.15 6.94 7.45
CA GLY A 37 13.13 7.10 6.39
C GLY A 37 14.44 7.66 6.95
N GLU A 38 15.54 7.03 6.57
CA GLU A 38 16.89 7.53 6.82
C GLU A 38 17.72 7.32 5.55
N ASP A 39 18.37 8.39 5.07
CA ASP A 39 19.22 8.37 3.88
C ASP A 39 20.41 9.32 4.06
N TYR A 40 21.51 9.01 3.37
CA TYR A 40 22.79 9.71 3.43
C TYR A 40 22.66 11.21 3.08
N PHE A 41 21.70 11.58 2.23
CA PHE A 41 21.43 12.96 1.83
C PHE A 41 20.50 13.72 2.80
N MET A 42 20.72 13.59 4.11
CA MET A 42 20.05 14.37 5.17
C MET A 42 18.56 14.04 5.42
N VAL A 43 18.08 12.85 5.03
CA VAL A 43 16.80 12.34 5.53
C VAL A 43 17.09 11.64 6.85
N ASN A 44 16.61 12.17 7.96
CA ASN A 44 16.82 11.57 9.28
C ASN A 44 15.49 11.54 10.04
N ASN A 45 15.05 10.34 10.43
CA ASN A 45 13.77 10.12 11.13
C ASN A 45 12.55 10.71 10.42
N LEU A 46 12.55 10.72 9.09
CA LEU A 46 11.40 11.20 8.33
C LEU A 46 10.26 10.18 8.39
N LEU A 47 9.09 10.59 8.87
CA LEU A 47 7.91 9.72 8.81
C LEU A 47 7.40 9.63 7.37
N MET A 48 7.50 8.45 6.79
CA MET A 48 7.05 8.13 5.43
C MET A 48 5.73 7.37 5.47
N GLN A 49 4.78 7.79 4.63
CA GLN A 49 3.54 7.07 4.38
C GLN A 49 3.64 6.33 3.06
N CYS A 50 3.85 5.02 3.15
CA CYS A 50 4.09 4.17 1.98
C CYS A 50 2.80 3.52 1.54
N ARG A 51 2.22 4.10 0.48
CA ARG A 51 0.96 3.66 -0.11
C ARG A 51 1.20 2.97 -1.44
N GLY A 52 0.67 1.77 -1.61
CA GLY A 52 0.87 1.01 -2.84
C GLY A 52 -0.22 -0.03 -3.09
N LYS A 53 -0.29 -0.51 -4.33
CA LYS A 53 -1.16 -1.64 -4.73
C LYS A 53 -0.63 -2.99 -4.23
N VAL A 54 0.60 -3.03 -3.74
CA VAL A 54 1.28 -4.22 -3.25
C VAL A 54 1.71 -3.99 -1.81
N GLN A 55 1.69 -5.04 -1.01
CA GLN A 55 2.12 -4.97 0.38
C GLN A 55 3.60 -4.60 0.47
N GLN A 56 3.91 -3.63 1.32
CA GLN A 56 5.26 -3.14 1.59
C GLN A 56 5.61 -3.40 3.06
N ALA A 57 6.90 -3.35 3.38
CA ALA A 57 7.45 -3.48 4.72
C ALA A 57 8.40 -2.32 5.02
N CYS A 58 8.54 -1.99 6.29
CA CYS A 58 9.62 -1.11 6.74
C CYS A 58 10.93 -1.88 6.71
N TYR A 59 12.01 -1.22 6.30
CA TYR A 59 13.34 -1.82 6.31
C TYR A 59 14.35 -0.95 7.08
N THR A 60 15.43 -1.61 7.49
CA THR A 60 16.69 -1.04 7.92
C THR A 60 17.81 -1.83 7.28
N ARG A 61 18.73 -1.15 6.59
CA ARG A 61 19.92 -1.76 6.01
C ARG A 61 21.08 -1.69 6.99
N SER A 62 22.08 -2.55 6.78
CA SER A 62 23.31 -2.58 7.60
C SER A 62 24.12 -1.28 7.55
N ASN A 63 23.91 -0.42 6.53
CA ASN A 63 24.54 0.89 6.43
C ASN A 63 23.74 2.01 7.11
N GLY A 64 22.66 1.69 7.81
CA GLY A 64 21.80 2.67 8.49
C GLY A 64 20.64 3.21 7.66
N GLU A 65 20.56 2.92 6.35
CA GLU A 65 19.43 3.38 5.53
C GLU A 65 18.11 2.74 6.01
N LYS A 66 17.06 3.55 6.05
CA LYS A 66 15.70 3.12 6.44
C LYS A 66 14.67 3.62 5.44
N GLY A 67 13.55 2.90 5.35
CA GLY A 67 12.41 3.33 4.57
C GLY A 67 11.43 2.19 4.32
N CYS A 68 10.74 2.25 3.19
CA CYS A 68 9.78 1.23 2.76
C CYS A 68 10.30 0.44 1.57
N THR A 69 10.02 -0.85 1.56
CA THR A 69 10.42 -1.74 0.47
C THR A 69 9.33 -2.78 0.21
N ARG A 70 9.42 -3.46 -0.93
CA ARG A 70 8.56 -4.63 -1.18
C ARG A 70 9.06 -5.84 -0.40
N LEU A 71 8.16 -6.76 -0.10
CA LEU A 71 8.44 -7.94 0.73
C LEU A 71 9.58 -8.80 0.16
N GLU A 72 9.78 -8.84 -1.16
CA GLU A 72 10.82 -9.67 -1.79
C GLU A 72 12.24 -9.19 -1.46
N ASN A 73 12.41 -7.90 -1.12
CA ASN A 73 13.71 -7.39 -0.73
C ASN A 73 14.10 -7.79 0.70
N CYS A 74 13.15 -8.25 1.52
CA CYS A 74 13.41 -8.63 2.91
C CYS A 74 14.21 -9.92 3.06
N SER A 75 14.31 -10.74 2.01
CA SER A 75 15.18 -11.93 1.98
C SER A 75 16.62 -11.62 1.55
N ARG A 76 16.93 -10.37 1.20
CA ARG A 76 18.28 -9.97 0.78
C ARG A 76 19.21 -9.82 2.00
N ALA A 77 20.45 -10.26 1.84
CA ALA A 77 21.47 -10.07 2.88
C ALA A 77 21.67 -8.58 3.18
N GLY A 78 21.81 -8.24 4.46
CA GLY A 78 21.97 -6.86 4.93
C GLY A 78 20.67 -6.04 5.00
N TRP A 79 19.51 -6.66 4.78
CA TRP A 79 18.20 -6.06 4.99
C TRP A 79 17.55 -6.65 6.25
N ARG A 80 17.02 -5.78 7.11
CA ARG A 80 16.14 -6.17 8.21
C ARG A 80 14.79 -5.53 8.00
N CYS A 81 13.74 -6.35 7.90
CA CYS A 81 12.37 -5.87 7.67
C CYS A 81 11.46 -6.09 8.88
N CYS A 82 10.43 -5.26 8.96
CA CYS A 82 9.31 -5.41 9.89
C CYS A 82 8.01 -4.90 9.23
N TYR A 83 6.85 -5.36 9.74
CA TYR A 83 5.57 -5.33 8.99
C TYR A 83 4.46 -4.52 9.65
N THR A 84 4.79 -3.70 10.65
CA THR A 84 3.83 -2.85 11.37
C THR A 84 4.26 -1.40 11.29
N ASP A 85 3.33 -0.48 11.51
CA ASP A 85 3.65 0.95 11.46
C ASP A 85 4.79 1.33 12.42
N ARG A 86 5.75 2.08 11.89
CA ARG A 86 6.88 2.71 12.60
C ARG A 86 7.78 1.71 13.32
N CYS A 87 7.75 0.43 12.93
CA CYS A 87 8.52 -0.62 13.58
C CYS A 87 10.05 -0.48 13.46
N ASN A 88 10.53 0.34 12.51
CA ASN A 88 11.95 0.60 12.28
C ASN A 88 12.50 1.82 13.04
N ALA A 89 11.84 2.24 14.13
CA ALA A 89 12.28 3.36 14.97
C ALA A 89 13.57 3.07 15.77
N GLY A 90 13.71 1.86 16.31
CA GLY A 90 14.79 1.48 17.25
C GLY A 90 15.97 0.72 16.62
N THR A 91 16.08 0.76 15.30
CA THR A 91 17.02 -0.04 14.53
C THR A 91 18.14 0.85 13.96
N SER A 92 18.88 1.53 14.83
CA SER A 92 20.09 2.30 14.50
C SER A 92 21.35 1.54 14.92
#